data_AF-A0A1Y1L7Y6-F1
#
_entry.id   AF-A0A1Y1L7Y6-F1
#
_cell.length_a   1.000
_cell.length_b   1.000
_cell.length_c   1.000
_cell.angle_alpha   90.00
_cell.angle_beta   90.00
_cell.angle_gamma   90.00
#
_symmetry.space_group_name_H-M   'P 1'
#
loop_
_entity.id
_entity.type
_entity.pdbx_description
1 polymer ?
#
loop_
_entity_poly.entity_id
_entity_poly.type
_entity_poly.pdbx_seq_one_letter_code
_entity_poly.pdbx_strand_id
1 'polypeptide(L)'
;IKPRRDRAQKLIKYLGEVLVNGPQTPFATTIKPSRIQATLPPTPSGPVPSGLRQIYLKEGPAAFAKAVRNTKQLLLMDTTFRDAHQSLLATRVRSYDLVRISPFV
;
A
#
# COMPACT_ATOMS: atom_id res chain seq x y z
N ILE A 1 35.16 -7.85 8.43
CA ILE A 1 34.48 -8.84 7.55
C ILE A 1 33.00 -8.47 7.50
N LYS A 2 32.43 -8.21 6.31
CA LYS A 2 31.01 -7.85 6.17
C LYS A 2 30.16 -9.12 6.36
N PRO A 3 29.14 -9.13 7.23
CA PRO A 3 28.38 -10.35 7.51
C PRO A 3 27.66 -10.86 6.25
N ARG A 4 27.73 -12.19 6.03
CA ARG A 4 27.08 -12.87 4.90
C ARG A 4 25.57 -12.64 4.97
N ARG A 5 24.98 -12.19 3.86
CA ARG A 5 23.53 -11.95 3.77
C ARG A 5 22.80 -13.24 3.46
N ASP A 6 22.14 -13.79 4.47
CA ASP A 6 21.39 -15.04 4.36
C ASP A 6 19.88 -14.82 4.18
N ARG A 7 19.48 -14.30 3.02
CA ARG A 7 18.06 -14.01 2.71
C ARG A 7 17.34 -15.21 2.11
N ALA A 8 18.02 -15.96 1.24
CA ALA A 8 17.43 -17.10 0.54
C ALA A 8 17.07 -18.23 1.52
N GLN A 9 17.99 -18.59 2.44
CA GLN A 9 17.71 -19.64 3.43
C GLN A 9 16.56 -19.26 4.36
N LYS A 10 16.49 -17.99 4.78
CA LYS A 10 15.36 -17.48 5.58
C LYS A 10 14.03 -17.58 4.85
N LEU A 11 13.99 -17.24 3.56
CA LEU A 11 12.79 -17.35 2.75
C LEU A 11 12.36 -18.82 2.57
N ILE A 12 13.29 -19.70 2.23
CA ILE A 12 13.01 -21.15 2.07
C ILE A 12 12.52 -21.74 3.38
N LYS A 13 13.14 -21.39 4.51
CA LYS A 13 12.69 -21.81 5.84
C LYS A 13 11.26 -21.37 6.12
N TYR A 14 10.93 -20.10 5.83
CA TYR A 14 9.56 -19.59 6.00
C TYR A 14 8.55 -20.33 5.11
N LEU A 15 8.88 -20.59 3.85
CA LEU A 15 8.00 -21.33 2.94
C LEU A 15 7.77 -22.78 3.39
N GLY A 16 8.83 -23.47 3.82
CA GLY A 16 8.73 -24.83 4.37
C GLY A 16 7.85 -24.88 5.61
N GLU A 17 8.02 -23.91 6.51
CA GLU A 17 7.21 -23.78 7.72
C GLU A 17 5.72 -23.59 7.40
N VAL A 18 5.39 -22.70 6.46
CA VAL A 18 3.99 -22.46 6.03
C VAL A 18 3.40 -23.67 5.32
N LEU A 19 4.19 -24.42 4.54
CA LEU A 19 3.74 -25.62 3.83
C LEU A 19 3.44 -26.79 4.77
N VAL A 20 4.27 -26.99 5.80
CA VAL A 20 4.15 -28.14 6.72
C VAL A 20 3.19 -27.83 7.87
N ASN A 21 3.34 -26.67 8.51
CA ASN A 21 2.60 -26.30 9.72
C ASN A 21 1.39 -25.37 9.43
N GLY A 22 1.21 -24.99 8.17
CA GLY A 22 0.13 -24.11 7.74
C GLY A 22 0.42 -22.62 7.98
N PRO A 23 -0.57 -21.76 7.69
CA PRO A 23 -0.39 -20.31 7.79
C PRO A 23 -0.12 -19.83 9.21
N GLN A 24 0.96 -19.06 9.37
CA GLN A 24 1.43 -18.58 10.68
C GLN A 24 0.55 -17.49 11.30
N THR A 25 -0.38 -16.93 10.54
CA THR A 25 -1.32 -15.91 11.00
C THR A 25 -2.73 -16.49 11.04
N PRO A 26 -3.51 -16.25 12.11
CA PRO A 26 -4.88 -16.72 12.18
C PRO A 26 -5.70 -16.19 11.00
N PHE A 27 -6.46 -17.07 10.35
CA PHE A 27 -7.48 -16.63 9.41
C PHE A 27 -8.77 -16.32 10.15
N ALA A 28 -9.45 -15.27 9.72
CA ALA A 28 -10.82 -14.99 10.12
C ALA A 28 -11.83 -15.91 9.42
N THR A 29 -11.44 -16.55 8.31
CA THR A 29 -12.32 -17.40 7.49
C THR A 29 -11.56 -18.62 6.96
N THR A 30 -12.28 -19.63 6.48
CA THR A 30 -11.69 -20.81 5.82
C THR A 30 -11.45 -20.61 4.30
N ILE A 31 -11.73 -19.41 3.79
CA ILE A 31 -11.64 -19.08 2.38
C ILE A 31 -10.18 -18.94 1.97
N LYS A 32 -9.78 -19.65 0.90
CA LYS A 32 -8.42 -19.56 0.36
C LYS A 32 -8.24 -18.28 -0.48
N PRO A 33 -7.01 -17.74 -0.57
CA PRO A 33 -6.71 -16.63 -1.47
C PRO A 33 -7.11 -16.94 -2.92
N SER A 34 -7.56 -15.93 -3.65
CA SER A 34 -7.89 -16.05 -5.07
C SER A 34 -6.66 -16.45 -5.90
N ARG A 35 -6.88 -17.26 -6.94
CA ARG A 35 -5.86 -17.56 -7.96
C ARG A 35 -5.76 -16.47 -9.02
N ILE A 36 -6.77 -15.60 -9.10
CA ILE A 36 -6.82 -14.47 -10.04
C ILE A 36 -5.97 -13.34 -9.47
N GLN A 37 -5.05 -12.83 -10.27
CA GLN A 37 -4.23 -11.66 -9.91
C GLN A 37 -4.99 -10.38 -10.23
N ALA A 38 -4.82 -9.34 -9.40
CA ALA A 38 -5.39 -8.04 -9.68
C ALA A 38 -4.77 -7.42 -10.94
N THR A 39 -5.62 -6.99 -11.87
CA THR A 39 -5.20 -6.26 -13.08
C THR A 39 -4.74 -4.86 -12.69
N LEU A 40 -3.55 -4.48 -13.14
CA LEU A 40 -3.03 -3.13 -12.94
C LEU A 40 -3.34 -2.25 -14.16
N PRO A 41 -3.85 -1.04 -13.97
CA PRO A 41 -4.04 -0.09 -15.06
C PRO A 41 -2.67 0.39 -15.60
N PRO A 42 -2.60 0.82 -16.88
CA PRO A 42 -1.41 1.45 -17.41
C PRO A 42 -1.13 2.76 -16.68
N THR A 43 0.14 3.06 -16.42
CA THR A 43 0.57 4.27 -15.72
C THR A 43 1.41 5.14 -16.66
N PRO A 44 1.18 6.48 -16.70
CA PRO A 44 1.97 7.36 -17.55
C PRO A 44 3.44 7.34 -17.17
N SER A 45 4.33 7.26 -18.16
CA SER A 45 5.75 7.49 -17.94
C SER A 45 6.02 8.98 -17.77
N GLY A 46 6.65 9.40 -16.67
CA GLY A 46 7.06 10.79 -16.48
C GLY A 46 6.95 11.28 -15.03
N PRO A 47 7.20 12.58 -14.80
CA PRO A 47 7.03 13.17 -13.48
C PRO A 47 5.55 13.17 -13.09
N VAL A 48 5.28 12.84 -11.82
CA VAL A 48 3.94 12.93 -11.23
C VAL A 48 3.48 14.40 -11.22
N PRO A 49 2.24 14.72 -11.60
CA PRO A 49 1.70 16.08 -11.53
C PRO A 49 1.86 16.68 -10.13
N SER A 50 2.08 18.00 -10.06
CA SER A 50 2.16 18.69 -8.79
C SER A 50 0.78 18.71 -8.11
N GLY A 51 0.71 18.19 -6.89
CA GLY A 51 -0.48 18.18 -6.06
C GLY A 51 -0.36 19.07 -4.82
N LEU A 52 -1.32 18.93 -3.90
CA LEU A 52 -1.35 19.70 -2.66
C LEU A 52 -0.14 19.42 -1.74
N ARG A 53 0.49 18.25 -1.85
CA ARG A 53 1.72 17.92 -1.10
C ARG A 53 2.85 18.88 -1.42
N GLN A 54 2.98 19.33 -2.68
CA GLN A 54 4.02 20.26 -3.08
C GLN A 54 3.81 21.65 -2.44
N ILE A 55 2.56 22.11 -2.30
CA ILE A 55 2.22 23.35 -1.57
C ILE A 55 2.64 23.20 -0.10
N TYR A 56 2.27 22.10 0.54
CA TYR A 56 2.64 21.83 1.93
C TYR A 56 4.16 21.86 2.15
N LEU A 57 4.93 21.22 1.28
CA LEU A 57 6.39 21.17 1.41
C LEU A 57 7.07 22.53 1.19
N LYS A 58 6.53 23.36 0.29
CA LYS A 58 7.14 24.65 -0.07
C LYS A 58 6.73 25.78 0.88
N GLU A 59 5.47 25.79 1.29
CA GLU A 59 4.83 26.94 1.95
C GLU A 59 4.26 26.60 3.34
N GLY A 60 4.28 25.33 3.72
CA GLY A 60 3.86 24.87 5.05
C GLY A 60 2.35 24.63 5.21
N PRO A 61 1.94 24.22 6.43
CA PRO A 61 0.57 23.80 6.73
C PRO A 61 -0.48 24.92 6.57
N ALA A 62 -0.12 26.16 6.91
CA ALA A 62 -1.04 27.30 6.81
C ALA A 62 -1.41 27.60 5.35
N ALA A 63 -0.42 27.58 4.46
CA ALA A 63 -0.64 27.75 3.02
C ALA A 63 -1.43 26.59 2.42
N PHE A 64 -1.13 25.35 2.83
CA PHE A 64 -1.91 24.17 2.45
C PHE A 64 -3.39 24.32 2.83
N ALA A 65 -3.69 24.69 4.08
CA ALA A 65 -5.07 24.88 4.54
C ALA A 65 -5.79 25.99 3.77
N LYS A 66 -5.09 27.09 3.45
CA LYS A 66 -5.61 28.17 2.62
C LYS A 66 -5.90 27.71 1.19
N ALA A 67 -5.02 26.92 0.59
CA ALA A 67 -5.22 26.35 -0.74
C ALA A 67 -6.43 25.42 -0.80
N VAL A 68 -6.58 24.55 0.20
CA VAL A 68 -7.76 23.69 0.38
C VAL A 68 -9.03 24.54 0.48
N ARG A 69 -9.05 25.55 1.36
CA ARG A 69 -10.23 26.41 1.57
C ARG A 69 -10.63 27.22 0.33
N ASN A 70 -9.66 27.60 -0.50
CA ASN A 70 -9.90 28.38 -1.71
C ASN A 70 -10.30 27.53 -2.92
N THR A 71 -10.18 26.19 -2.84
CA THR A 71 -10.58 25.29 -3.92
C THR A 71 -12.11 25.21 -3.98
N LYS A 72 -12.69 25.54 -5.15
CA LYS A 72 -14.16 25.54 -5.33
C LYS A 72 -14.73 24.15 -5.51
N GLN A 73 -13.96 23.23 -6.08
CA GLN A 73 -14.35 21.85 -6.31
C GLN A 73 -14.33 21.05 -5.01
N LEU A 74 -15.15 20.00 -4.93
CA LEU A 74 -15.07 19.03 -3.84
C LEU A 74 -13.71 18.33 -3.88
N LEU A 75 -13.02 18.35 -2.74
CA LEU A 75 -11.79 17.59 -2.54
C LEU A 75 -12.12 16.23 -1.93
N LEU A 76 -11.39 15.21 -2.36
CA LEU A 76 -11.53 13.83 -1.90
C LEU A 76 -10.28 13.40 -1.16
N MET A 77 -10.45 12.46 -0.22
CA MET A 77 -9.36 11.78 0.46
C MET A 77 -9.57 10.28 0.30
N ASP A 78 -8.61 9.62 -0.34
CA ASP A 78 -8.63 8.16 -0.46
C ASP A 78 -8.34 7.51 0.91
N THR A 79 -9.23 6.60 1.31
CA THR A 79 -9.08 5.78 2.53
C THR A 79 -8.84 4.31 2.20
N THR A 80 -8.76 3.92 0.92
CA THR A 80 -8.52 2.55 0.47
C THR A 80 -7.23 1.98 1.04
N PHE A 81 -6.20 2.81 1.23
CA PHE A 81 -4.91 2.41 1.78
C PHE A 81 -4.92 2.25 3.32
N ARG A 82 -6.00 2.63 4.03
CA ARG A 82 -6.10 2.53 5.50
C ARG A 82 -7.47 2.06 5.98
N ASP A 83 -8.44 2.96 6.00
CA ASP A 83 -9.69 2.75 6.75
C ASP A 83 -10.62 1.73 6.08
N ALA A 84 -10.59 1.67 4.75
CA ALA A 84 -11.40 0.69 4.01
C ALA A 84 -11.03 -0.75 4.38
N HIS A 85 -9.73 -1.08 4.41
CA HIS A 85 -9.30 -2.43 4.78
C HIS A 85 -9.27 -2.67 6.29
N GLN A 86 -9.18 -1.63 7.11
CA GLN A 86 -9.44 -1.75 8.55
C GLN A 86 -10.89 -2.17 8.82
N SER A 87 -11.84 -1.63 8.05
CA SER A 87 -13.27 -1.92 8.18
C SER A 87 -13.65 -3.28 7.60
N LEU A 88 -13.10 -3.64 6.43
CA LEU A 88 -13.55 -4.80 5.67
C LEU A 88 -12.62 -6.02 5.74
N LEU A 89 -11.33 -5.81 6.01
CA LEU A 89 -10.28 -6.83 5.89
C LEU A 89 -9.41 -6.94 7.14
N ALA A 90 -9.93 -6.53 8.31
CA ALA A 90 -9.23 -6.59 9.60
C ALA A 90 -7.81 -6.00 9.54
N THR A 91 -7.63 -4.94 8.75
CA THR A 91 -6.36 -4.23 8.58
C THR A 91 -5.26 -5.09 7.93
N ARG A 92 -5.62 -6.11 7.12
CA ARG A 92 -4.69 -7.13 6.58
C ARG A 92 -4.19 -6.89 5.16
N VAL A 93 -4.48 -5.75 4.53
CA VAL A 93 -3.86 -5.43 3.22
C VAL A 93 -2.37 -5.16 3.41
N ARG A 94 -1.53 -5.81 2.59
CA ARG A 94 -0.08 -5.80 2.75
C ARG A 94 0.55 -4.71 1.89
N SER A 95 1.72 -4.22 2.31
CA SER A 95 2.51 -3.26 1.52
C SER A 95 2.83 -3.77 0.11
N TYR A 96 2.99 -5.07 -0.07
CA TYR A 96 3.20 -5.68 -1.39
C TYR A 96 2.07 -5.32 -2.38
N ASP A 97 0.82 -5.35 -1.93
CA ASP A 97 -0.34 -5.06 -2.76
C ASP A 97 -0.52 -3.55 -2.96
N LEU A 98 -0.30 -2.75 -1.91
CA LEU A 98 -0.38 -1.28 -2.00
C LEU A 98 0.66 -0.67 -2.94
N VAL A 99 1.91 -1.16 -2.88
CA VAL A 99 3.00 -0.69 -3.76
C VAL A 99 2.75 -1.06 -5.22
N ARG A 100 2.03 -2.14 -5.50
CA ARG A 100 1.71 -2.54 -6.88
C ARG A 100 0.81 -1.53 -7.60
N ILE A 101 -0.16 -0.93 -6.89
CA ILE A 101 -1.08 0.05 -7.46
C ILE A 101 -0.62 1.50 -7.27
N SER A 102 0.30 1.76 -6.34
CA SER A 102 0.72 3.13 -6.02
C SER A 102 1.25 3.98 -7.18
N PRO A 103 1.89 3.45 -8.26
CA PRO A 103 2.30 4.28 -9.39
C PRO A 103 1.12 4.84 -10.21
N PHE A 104 -0.07 4.26 -10.06
CA PHE A 104 -1.29 4.74 -10.74
C PHE A 104 -1.99 5.87 -9.98
N VAL A 105 -1.80 5.92 -8.66
CA VAL A 105 -2.41 6.91 -7.75
C VAL A 105 -1.51 8.13 -7.65
#